data_AF-A0A7S2JZ25-F1
#
_entry.id   AF-A0A7S2JZ25-F1
#
_cell.length_a   1.000
_cell.length_b   1.000
_cell.length_c   1.000
_cell.angle_alpha   90.00
_cell.angle_beta   90.00
_cell.angle_gamma   90.00
#
_symmetry.space_group_name_H-M   'P 1'
#
loop_
_entity.id
_entity.type
_entity.pdbx_description
1 polymer ?
#
loop_
_entity_poly.entity_id
_entity_poly.type
_entity_poly.pdbx_seq_one_letter_code
_entity_poly.pdbx_strand_id
1 'polypeptide(L)'
;EYDCAKDVFLKLNDLSELMKLYMQLNDWDAAASLMQQRGRALDKGILLPYAEGLLLQDRFGEALEVYSKGGLVEYSRRMLKQLADNAIMECRFKDASYFFWLLTKEQLKMQNEEGARNFQDYKDTLLRAKIYYAYQRIFDYCTEPFTSLQSEVLFQTAYFICLCIISTPEVHVGGVSIVSVLYTLAKQAKNNGAFKLARAVYTHLQEFKLPRKWREIIEVDSLKIQGKPTEDNEELLHVCYRCGASNYLYSLFSQRNVVCDTCSSCGHPFIRCFINFDVLPLVEFTPDASISEDKAIKLIHEMPPVEPDNSDTFDAVVTEALDNQIDAESYSPVTLGTGALRSLRRGEGFFFPCLFSWV
;
A
#
# COMPACT_ATOMS: atom_id res chain seq x y z
N GLU A 1 22.99 7.29 47.31
CA GLU A 1 23.58 5.96 47.02
C GLU A 1 23.55 5.64 45.53
N TYR A 2 22.39 5.77 44.87
CA TYR A 2 22.25 5.53 43.42
C TYR A 2 23.09 6.46 42.52
N ASP A 3 23.26 7.74 42.88
CA ASP A 3 24.10 8.67 42.09
C ASP A 3 25.58 8.29 42.11
N CYS A 4 26.08 7.81 43.26
CA CYS A 4 27.44 7.29 43.37
C CYS A 4 27.63 6.03 42.53
N ALA A 5 26.60 5.17 42.43
CA ALA A 5 26.64 3.99 41.57
C ALA A 5 26.63 4.38 40.07
N LYS A 6 25.82 5.37 39.67
CA LYS A 6 25.82 5.93 38.29
C LYS A 6 27.23 6.41 37.89
N ASP A 7 27.87 7.21 38.75
CA ASP A 7 29.22 7.74 38.50
C ASP A 7 30.29 6.65 38.40
N VAL A 8 30.17 5.59 39.20
CA VAL A 8 31.11 4.46 39.16
C VAL A 8 30.95 3.68 37.85
N PHE A 9 29.72 3.34 37.44
CA PHE A 9 29.50 2.61 36.19
C PHE A 9 29.87 3.43 34.95
N LEU A 10 29.64 4.75 34.95
CA LEU A 10 30.10 5.64 33.90
C LEU A 10 31.63 5.66 33.77
N LYS A 11 32.35 5.70 34.91
CA LYS A 11 33.83 5.65 34.92
C LYS A 11 34.39 4.30 34.52
N LEU A 12 33.71 3.21 34.88
CA LEU A 12 34.09 1.83 34.49
C LEU A 12 33.68 1.48 33.06
N ASN A 13 32.91 2.35 32.40
CA ASN A 13 32.36 2.13 31.05
C ASN A 13 31.50 0.87 30.93
N ASP A 14 30.89 0.43 32.04
CA ASP A 14 29.99 -0.72 32.08
C ASP A 14 28.56 -0.24 31.77
N LEU A 15 28.24 -0.25 30.47
CA LEU A 15 26.95 0.23 29.96
C LEU A 15 25.80 -0.71 30.31
N SER A 16 26.11 -1.98 30.53
CA SER A 16 25.16 -3.04 30.81
C SER A 16 24.56 -2.87 32.22
N GLU A 17 25.41 -2.73 33.23
CA GLU A 17 24.95 -2.49 34.60
C GLU A 17 24.36 -1.09 34.79
N LEU A 18 24.87 -0.09 34.06
CA LEU A 18 24.28 1.26 34.05
C LEU A 18 22.84 1.26 33.51
N MET A 19 22.57 0.51 32.44
CA MET A 19 21.22 0.40 31.88
C MET A 19 20.27 -0.29 32.87
N LYS A 20 20.71 -1.37 33.53
CA LYS A 20 19.92 -2.05 34.57
C LYS A 20 19.59 -1.11 35.73
N LEU A 21 20.55 -0.26 36.12
CA LEU A 21 20.33 0.76 37.15
C LEU A 21 19.28 1.78 36.73
N TYR A 22 19.33 2.28 35.48
CA TYR A 22 18.31 3.20 34.96
C TYR A 22 16.92 2.56 34.91
N MET A 23 16.84 1.28 34.52
CA MET A 23 15.59 0.52 34.55
C MET A 23 15.02 0.38 35.96
N GLN A 24 15.86 0.05 36.95
CA GLN A 24 15.43 -0.05 38.35
C GLN A 24 14.93 1.27 38.92
N LEU A 25 15.53 2.38 38.47
CA LEU A 25 15.16 3.72 38.88
C LEU A 25 14.00 4.31 38.07
N ASN A 26 13.46 3.57 37.09
CA ASN A 26 12.47 4.07 36.12
C ASN A 26 12.91 5.36 35.41
N ASP A 27 14.22 5.54 35.23
CA ASP A 27 14.83 6.70 34.58
C ASP A 27 14.95 6.43 33.07
N TRP A 28 13.80 6.41 32.40
CA TRP A 28 13.67 6.00 31.00
C TRP A 28 14.33 6.98 30.03
N ASP A 29 14.41 8.26 30.38
CA ASP A 29 15.03 9.27 29.52
C ASP A 29 16.56 9.13 29.51
N ALA A 30 17.17 8.87 30.69
CA ALA A 30 18.58 8.54 30.77
C ALA A 30 18.88 7.21 30.05
N ALA A 31 18.02 6.20 30.21
CA ALA A 31 18.13 4.92 29.48
C ALA A 31 18.02 5.10 27.96
N ALA A 32 17.09 5.93 27.48
CA ALA A 32 16.91 6.24 26.06
C ALA A 32 18.14 6.97 25.48
N SER A 33 18.70 7.93 26.22
CA SER A 33 19.92 8.62 25.81
C SER A 33 21.12 7.67 25.68
N LEU A 34 21.26 6.71 26.61
CA LEU A 34 22.27 5.66 26.57
C LEU A 34 22.07 4.73 25.37
N MET A 35 20.82 4.33 25.11
CA MET A 35 20.42 3.54 23.94
C MET A 35 20.74 4.25 22.61
N GLN A 36 20.53 5.56 22.53
CA GLN A 36 20.77 6.32 21.31
C GLN A 36 22.27 6.43 21.00
N GLN A 37 23.09 6.65 22.03
CA GLN A 37 24.54 6.82 21.86
C GLN A 37 25.27 5.50 21.64
N ARG A 38 24.87 4.42 22.33
CA ARG A 38 25.63 3.15 22.38
C ARG A 38 24.78 1.89 22.28
N GLY A 39 23.55 1.99 21.76
CA GLY A 39 22.58 0.89 21.74
C GLY A 39 23.02 -0.40 21.03
N ARG A 40 23.90 -0.32 20.02
CA ARG A 40 24.44 -1.51 19.32
C ARG A 40 25.47 -2.29 20.14
N ALA A 41 26.08 -1.67 21.14
CA ALA A 41 27.09 -2.28 22.00
C ALA A 41 26.48 -2.93 23.26
N LEU A 42 25.17 -2.79 23.47
CA LEU A 42 24.47 -3.36 24.62
C LEU A 42 24.08 -4.81 24.35
N ASP A 43 24.20 -5.63 25.39
CA ASP A 43 23.83 -7.03 25.33
C ASP A 43 22.32 -7.22 25.11
N LYS A 44 21.97 -8.19 24.26
CA LYS A 44 20.57 -8.58 24.00
C LYS A 44 19.79 -8.92 25.27
N GLY A 45 20.48 -9.45 26.29
CA GLY A 45 19.88 -9.80 27.59
C GLY A 45 19.37 -8.60 28.39
N ILE A 46 19.79 -7.37 28.06
CA ILE A 46 19.36 -6.13 28.71
C ILE A 46 18.36 -5.38 27.84
N LEU A 47 18.57 -5.41 26.51
CA LEU A 47 17.67 -4.80 25.53
C LEU A 47 16.25 -5.37 25.61
N LEU A 48 16.11 -6.68 25.85
CA LEU A 48 14.80 -7.34 25.96
C LEU A 48 14.00 -6.84 27.18
N PRO A 49 14.49 -6.96 28.43
CA PRO A 49 13.81 -6.40 29.60
C PRO A 49 13.53 -4.90 29.48
N TYR A 50 14.44 -4.12 28.88
CA TYR A 50 14.24 -2.69 28.67
C TYR A 50 13.06 -2.42 27.72
N ALA A 51 13.01 -3.10 26.58
CA ALA A 51 11.92 -2.98 25.64
C ALA A 51 10.59 -3.43 26.26
N GLU A 52 10.56 -4.53 27.01
CA GLU A 52 9.37 -4.99 27.74
C GLU A 52 8.87 -3.95 28.75
N GLY A 53 9.78 -3.26 29.46
CA GLY A 53 9.44 -2.13 30.32
C GLY A 53 8.78 -0.98 29.57
N LEU A 54 9.30 -0.62 28.38
CA LEU A 54 8.70 0.38 27.50
C LEU A 54 7.32 -0.04 26.99
N LEU A 55 7.12 -1.33 26.68
CA LEU A 55 5.83 -1.87 26.26
C LEU A 55 4.77 -1.76 27.36
N LEU A 56 5.14 -2.00 28.62
CA LEU A 56 4.24 -1.84 29.77
C LEU A 56 3.79 -0.39 29.99
N GLN A 57 4.48 0.57 29.39
CA GLN A 57 4.17 2.00 29.44
C GLN A 57 3.50 2.52 28.16
N ASP A 58 3.08 1.62 27.26
CA ASP A 58 2.53 1.95 25.93
C ASP A 58 3.48 2.76 25.03
N ARG A 59 4.80 2.76 25.33
CA ARG A 59 5.83 3.44 24.54
C ARG A 59 6.29 2.55 23.38
N PHE A 60 5.34 2.17 22.53
CA PHE A 60 5.54 1.19 21.46
C PHE A 60 6.58 1.62 20.43
N GLY A 61 6.61 2.90 20.06
CA GLY A 61 7.57 3.43 19.09
C GLY A 61 9.02 3.26 19.54
N GLU A 62 9.29 3.53 20.81
CA GLU A 62 10.63 3.41 21.39
C GLU A 62 11.04 1.95 21.58
N ALA A 63 10.10 1.09 21.99
CA ALA A 63 10.36 -0.35 22.06
C ALA A 63 10.75 -0.92 20.67
N LEU A 64 10.09 -0.46 19.59
CA LEU A 64 10.45 -0.84 18.22
C LEU A 64 11.86 -0.35 17.83
N GLU A 65 12.25 0.86 18.23
CA GLU A 65 13.62 1.33 18.01
C GLU A 65 14.66 0.48 18.73
N VAL A 66 14.38 0.07 19.97
CA VAL A 66 15.25 -0.81 20.75
C VAL A 66 15.41 -2.15 20.04
N TYR A 67 14.31 -2.75 19.56
CA TYR A 67 14.36 -4.00 18.81
C TYR A 67 15.14 -3.85 17.50
N SER A 68 14.94 -2.74 16.78
CA SER A 68 15.65 -2.47 15.52
C SER A 68 17.16 -2.29 15.75
N LYS A 69 17.56 -1.51 16.78
CA LYS A 69 18.97 -1.29 17.14
C LYS A 69 19.64 -2.57 17.66
N GLY A 70 18.90 -3.42 18.35
CA GLY A 70 19.37 -4.70 18.89
C GLY A 70 19.39 -5.86 17.91
N GLY A 71 18.91 -5.68 16.67
CA GLY A 71 18.76 -6.76 15.69
C GLY A 71 17.77 -7.84 16.13
N LEU A 72 16.78 -7.48 16.96
CA LEU A 72 15.77 -8.38 17.54
C LEU A 72 14.51 -8.40 16.66
N VAL A 73 14.68 -8.79 15.38
CA VAL A 73 13.64 -8.67 14.35
C VAL A 73 12.41 -9.53 14.66
N GLU A 74 12.59 -10.72 15.22
CA GLU A 74 11.47 -11.60 15.61
C GLU A 74 10.55 -10.96 16.66
N TYR A 75 11.13 -10.26 17.65
CA TYR A 75 10.36 -9.58 18.69
C TYR A 75 9.60 -8.38 18.13
N SER A 76 10.27 -7.56 17.30
CA SER A 76 9.64 -6.46 16.56
C SER A 76 8.47 -6.96 15.70
N ARG A 77 8.67 -8.04 14.94
CA ARG A 77 7.64 -8.64 14.08
C ARG A 77 6.43 -9.11 14.88
N ARG A 78 6.67 -9.83 15.99
CA ARG A 78 5.61 -10.34 16.85
C ARG A 78 4.81 -9.21 17.48
N MET A 79 5.50 -8.19 17.97
CA MET A 79 4.89 -6.98 18.53
C MET A 79 4.03 -6.25 17.49
N LEU A 80 4.54 -6.01 16.28
CA LEU A 80 3.80 -5.32 15.22
C LEU A 80 2.54 -6.10 14.82
N LYS A 81 2.61 -7.43 14.75
CA LYS A 81 1.42 -8.27 14.50
C LYS A 81 0.40 -8.12 15.62
N GLN A 82 0.81 -8.18 16.88
CA GLN A 82 -0.09 -8.00 18.02
C GLN A 82 -0.74 -6.60 18.04
N LEU A 83 0.03 -5.54 17.77
CA LEU A 83 -0.51 -4.18 17.68
C LEU A 83 -1.50 -4.03 16.52
N ALA A 84 -1.21 -4.66 15.37
CA ALA A 84 -2.12 -4.68 14.24
C ALA A 84 -3.43 -5.42 14.56
N ASP A 85 -3.35 -6.60 15.19
CA ASP A 85 -4.52 -7.39 15.60
C ASP A 85 -5.38 -6.62 16.62
N ASN A 86 -4.75 -5.97 17.61
CA ASN A 86 -5.44 -5.11 18.57
C ASN A 86 -6.13 -3.93 17.88
N ALA A 87 -5.44 -3.25 16.96
CA ALA A 87 -6.00 -2.14 16.20
C ALA A 87 -7.21 -2.57 15.34
N ILE A 88 -7.17 -3.77 14.75
CA ILE A 88 -8.32 -4.35 14.03
C ILE A 88 -9.50 -4.57 14.98
N MET A 89 -9.26 -5.16 16.16
CA MET A 89 -10.30 -5.43 17.15
C MET A 89 -10.96 -4.16 17.70
N GLU A 90 -10.20 -3.08 17.82
CA GLU A 90 -10.67 -1.76 18.24
C GLU A 90 -11.26 -0.92 17.09
N CYS A 91 -11.35 -1.47 15.87
CA CYS A 91 -11.78 -0.76 14.66
C CYS A 91 -10.92 0.48 14.30
N ARG A 92 -9.65 0.52 14.74
CA ARG A 92 -8.67 1.54 14.39
C ARG A 92 -7.89 1.12 13.14
N PHE A 93 -8.57 1.07 12.00
CA PHE A 93 -8.00 0.54 10.75
C PHE A 93 -6.85 1.37 10.19
N LYS A 94 -6.83 2.69 10.43
CA LYS A 94 -5.69 3.55 10.08
C LYS A 94 -4.40 3.13 10.80
N ASP A 95 -4.51 2.79 12.09
CA ASP A 95 -3.37 2.34 12.89
C ASP A 95 -2.95 0.92 12.48
N ALA A 96 -3.92 0.03 12.24
CA ALA A 96 -3.66 -1.31 11.70
C ALA A 96 -2.88 -1.24 10.38
N SER A 97 -3.30 -0.37 9.46
CA SER A 97 -2.59 -0.10 8.21
C SER A 97 -1.14 0.32 8.45
N TYR A 98 -0.92 1.26 9.37
CA TYR A 98 0.41 1.75 9.70
C TYR A 98 1.31 0.64 10.26
N PHE A 99 0.78 -0.22 11.15
CA PHE A 99 1.55 -1.34 11.69
C PHE A 99 1.87 -2.40 10.64
N PHE A 100 0.94 -2.74 9.74
CA PHE A 100 1.24 -3.63 8.61
C PHE A 100 2.26 -3.01 7.66
N TRP A 101 2.19 -1.72 7.37
CA TRP A 101 3.20 -1.04 6.57
C TRP A 101 4.59 -1.07 7.25
N LEU A 102 4.67 -0.85 8.56
CA LEU A 102 5.93 -0.96 9.27
C LEU A 102 6.47 -2.40 9.24
N LEU A 103 5.60 -3.40 9.34
CA LEU A 103 5.96 -4.81 9.17
C LEU A 103 6.54 -5.10 7.79
N THR A 104 5.99 -4.51 6.71
CA THR A 104 6.55 -4.67 5.35
C THR A 104 7.96 -4.09 5.24
N LYS A 105 8.25 -2.97 5.92
CA LYS A 105 9.60 -2.39 5.94
C LYS A 105 10.60 -3.31 6.63
N GLU A 106 10.20 -3.95 7.73
CA GLU A 106 11.06 -4.90 8.43
C GLU A 106 11.29 -6.16 7.59
N GLN A 107 10.26 -6.69 6.91
CA GLN A 107 10.42 -7.81 5.97
C GLN A 107 11.38 -7.48 4.83
N LEU A 108 11.31 -6.26 4.29
CA LEU A 108 12.18 -5.82 3.20
C LEU A 108 13.65 -5.72 3.62
N LYS A 109 13.94 -5.29 4.85
CA LYS A 109 15.31 -5.28 5.39
C LYS A 109 15.91 -6.69 5.44
N MET A 110 15.10 -7.70 5.75
CA MET A 110 15.51 -9.11 5.83
C MET A 110 15.66 -9.76 4.45
N GLN A 111 14.95 -9.26 3.43
CA GLN A 111 14.99 -9.83 2.08
C GLN A 111 16.35 -9.63 1.38
N ASN A 112 17.15 -8.66 1.82
CA ASN A 112 18.55 -8.51 1.39
C ASN A 112 19.43 -9.70 1.83
N GLU A 113 18.93 -10.60 2.69
CA GLU A 113 19.69 -11.71 3.28
C GLU A 113 19.11 -13.10 2.93
N GLU A 114 17.78 -13.23 2.73
CA GLU A 114 17.11 -14.53 2.46
C GLU A 114 15.97 -14.42 1.41
N GLY A 115 16.00 -15.28 0.37
CA GLY A 115 15.28 -15.14 -0.92
C GLY A 115 13.74 -15.34 -0.98
N ALA A 116 13.28 -15.82 -2.16
CA ALA A 116 11.94 -15.64 -2.76
C ALA A 116 10.66 -15.92 -1.93
N ARG A 117 10.70 -16.75 -0.88
CA ARG A 117 9.51 -17.05 -0.03
C ARG A 117 9.06 -15.82 0.77
N ASN A 118 10.01 -14.96 1.15
CA ASN A 118 9.73 -13.73 1.88
C ASN A 118 8.95 -12.70 1.03
N PHE A 119 8.97 -12.85 -0.29
CA PHE A 119 8.41 -11.86 -1.20
C PHE A 119 6.89 -11.95 -1.33
N GLN A 120 6.33 -13.15 -1.32
CA GLN A 120 4.87 -13.32 -1.31
C GLN A 120 4.26 -12.83 0.00
N ASP A 121 4.87 -13.19 1.13
CA ASP A 121 4.48 -12.71 2.46
C ASP A 121 4.55 -11.17 2.55
N TYR A 122 5.56 -10.56 1.92
CA TYR A 122 5.68 -9.11 1.80
C TYR A 122 4.51 -8.52 0.99
N LYS A 123 4.20 -9.08 -0.18
CA LYS A 123 3.07 -8.64 -1.03
C LYS A 123 1.75 -8.71 -0.28
N ASP A 124 1.49 -9.82 0.41
CA ASP A 124 0.27 -10.02 1.17
C ASP A 124 0.16 -9.03 2.35
N THR A 125 1.26 -8.81 3.06
CA THR A 125 1.32 -7.86 4.18
C THR A 125 1.12 -6.42 3.70
N LEU A 126 1.73 -6.06 2.57
CA LEU A 126 1.56 -4.75 1.94
C LEU A 126 0.12 -4.55 1.45
N LEU A 127 -0.49 -5.58 0.88
CA LEU A 127 -1.88 -5.55 0.46
C LEU A 127 -2.81 -5.31 1.65
N ARG A 128 -2.59 -6.00 2.79
CA ARG A 128 -3.33 -5.73 4.04
C ARG A 128 -3.20 -4.27 4.48
N ALA A 129 -1.99 -3.73 4.47
CA ALA A 129 -1.76 -2.32 4.83
C ALA A 129 -2.59 -1.38 3.96
N LYS A 130 -2.60 -1.60 2.64
CA LYS A 130 -3.38 -0.82 1.67
C LYS A 130 -4.89 -0.95 1.90
N ILE A 131 -5.39 -2.16 2.13
CA ILE A 131 -6.82 -2.42 2.36
C ILE A 131 -7.28 -1.73 3.65
N TYR A 132 -6.55 -1.84 4.76
CA TYR A 132 -6.95 -1.20 6.01
C TYR A 132 -6.94 0.34 5.93
N TYR A 133 -5.98 0.90 5.18
CA TYR A 133 -5.93 2.34 4.94
C TYR A 133 -7.19 2.82 4.20
N ALA A 134 -7.55 2.10 3.13
CA ALA A 134 -8.74 2.39 2.34
C ALA A 134 -10.02 2.16 3.17
N TYR A 135 -10.07 1.09 3.95
CA TYR A 135 -11.25 0.67 4.70
C TYR A 135 -11.63 1.65 5.82
N GLN A 136 -10.65 2.32 6.45
CA GLN A 136 -10.94 3.36 7.43
C GLN A 136 -11.96 4.38 6.90
N ARG A 137 -11.79 4.85 5.66
CA ARG A 137 -12.69 5.85 5.06
C ARG A 137 -14.11 5.35 4.87
N ILE A 138 -14.24 4.05 4.53
CA ILE A 138 -15.54 3.38 4.37
C ILE A 138 -16.20 3.15 5.72
N PHE A 139 -15.39 2.79 6.73
CA PHE A 139 -15.85 2.61 8.09
C PHE A 139 -16.38 3.93 8.66
N ASP A 140 -15.62 5.02 8.52
CA ASP A 140 -16.04 6.36 8.93
C ASP A 140 -17.35 6.76 8.22
N TYR A 141 -17.44 6.57 6.89
CA TYR A 141 -18.67 6.85 6.13
C TYR A 141 -19.90 6.03 6.59
N CYS A 142 -19.71 4.79 7.03
CA CYS A 142 -20.82 3.94 7.48
C CYS A 142 -21.23 4.20 8.94
N THR A 143 -20.33 4.75 9.75
CA THR A 143 -20.54 4.93 11.20
C THR A 143 -20.87 6.37 11.56
N GLU A 144 -20.27 7.34 10.86
CA GLU A 144 -20.48 8.76 11.08
C GLU A 144 -21.70 9.27 10.29
N PRO A 145 -22.48 10.22 10.85
CA PRO A 145 -23.67 10.75 10.20
C PRO A 145 -23.37 11.63 8.98
N PHE A 146 -22.16 12.19 8.90
CA PHE A 146 -21.72 13.07 7.82
C PHE A 146 -20.30 12.69 7.41
N THR A 147 -20.01 12.82 6.13
CA THR A 147 -18.66 12.66 5.59
C THR A 147 -18.25 13.95 4.89
N SER A 148 -16.98 14.33 5.03
CA SER A 148 -16.37 15.40 4.22
C SER A 148 -15.84 14.88 2.88
N LEU A 149 -15.87 13.57 2.64
CA LEU A 149 -15.34 12.96 1.44
C LEU A 149 -16.31 13.12 0.27
N GLN A 150 -15.75 13.40 -0.91
CA GLN A 150 -16.49 13.44 -2.17
C GLN A 150 -17.00 12.04 -2.56
N SER A 151 -18.09 11.98 -3.31
CA SER A 151 -18.71 10.74 -3.79
C SER A 151 -17.77 9.91 -4.66
N GLU A 152 -16.92 10.57 -5.45
CA GLU A 152 -15.93 9.97 -6.33
C GLU A 152 -14.84 9.27 -5.51
N VAL A 153 -14.33 9.92 -4.47
CA VAL A 153 -13.29 9.34 -3.59
C VAL A 153 -13.82 8.08 -2.90
N LEU A 154 -15.05 8.12 -2.37
CA LEU A 154 -15.66 6.95 -1.74
C LEU A 154 -15.92 5.82 -2.74
N PHE A 155 -16.34 6.16 -3.96
CA PHE A 155 -16.51 5.21 -5.05
C PHE A 155 -15.18 4.50 -5.39
N GLN A 156 -14.12 5.26 -5.64
CA GLN A 156 -12.81 4.70 -6.01
C GLN A 156 -12.20 3.89 -4.86
N THR A 157 -12.34 4.36 -3.62
CA THR A 157 -11.88 3.64 -2.42
C THR A 157 -12.59 2.30 -2.28
N ALA A 158 -13.93 2.28 -2.39
CA ALA A 158 -14.71 1.05 -2.28
C ALA A 158 -14.45 0.08 -3.44
N TYR A 159 -14.30 0.61 -4.66
CA TYR A 159 -13.95 -0.18 -5.83
C TYR A 159 -12.59 -0.86 -5.66
N PHE A 160 -11.56 -0.11 -5.23
CA PHE A 160 -10.23 -0.64 -4.96
C PHE A 160 -10.25 -1.79 -3.94
N ILE A 161 -10.97 -1.62 -2.81
CA ILE A 161 -11.05 -2.68 -1.80
C ILE A 161 -11.75 -3.92 -2.34
N CYS A 162 -12.88 -3.75 -3.05
CA CYS A 162 -13.58 -4.88 -3.66
C CYS A 162 -12.68 -5.63 -4.65
N LEU A 163 -11.93 -4.90 -5.47
CA LEU A 163 -10.98 -5.46 -6.42
C LEU A 163 -9.91 -6.29 -5.71
N CYS A 164 -9.29 -5.74 -4.66
CA CYS A 164 -8.29 -6.46 -3.88
C CYS A 164 -8.85 -7.73 -3.22
N ILE A 165 -10.02 -7.65 -2.58
CA ILE A 165 -10.63 -8.80 -1.88
C ILE A 165 -11.00 -9.92 -2.86
N ILE A 166 -11.54 -9.58 -4.03
CA ILE A 166 -11.96 -10.56 -5.03
C ILE A 166 -10.74 -11.21 -5.71
N SER A 167 -9.70 -10.41 -6.02
CA SER A 167 -8.47 -10.90 -6.65
C SER A 167 -7.63 -11.79 -5.72
N THR A 168 -7.66 -11.56 -4.40
CA THR A 168 -6.84 -12.32 -3.44
C THR A 168 -7.70 -12.94 -2.33
N PRO A 169 -8.47 -14.01 -2.62
CA PRO A 169 -9.34 -14.66 -1.63
C PRO A 169 -8.55 -15.36 -0.51
N GLU A 170 -7.29 -15.71 -0.77
CA GLU A 170 -6.40 -16.36 0.20
C GLU A 170 -5.96 -15.40 1.32
N VAL A 171 -5.91 -14.09 1.03
CA VAL A 171 -5.48 -13.08 1.99
C VAL A 171 -6.63 -12.77 2.94
N HIS A 172 -6.61 -13.40 4.11
CA HIS A 172 -7.60 -13.10 5.14
C HIS A 172 -7.41 -11.68 5.70
N VAL A 173 -8.45 -10.86 5.59
CA VAL A 173 -8.49 -9.49 6.12
C VAL A 173 -9.50 -9.43 7.26
N GLY A 174 -9.01 -9.47 8.50
CA GLY A 174 -9.85 -9.43 9.70
C GLY A 174 -10.53 -8.07 9.90
N GLY A 175 -11.72 -8.06 10.50
CA GLY A 175 -12.44 -6.83 10.87
C GLY A 175 -13.03 -6.00 9.71
N VAL A 176 -12.73 -6.34 8.45
CA VAL A 176 -13.29 -5.65 7.27
C VAL A 176 -14.67 -6.20 6.94
N SER A 177 -15.70 -5.35 7.04
CA SER A 177 -17.06 -5.71 6.62
C SER A 177 -17.23 -5.55 5.12
N ILE A 178 -17.19 -6.67 4.38
CA ILE A 178 -17.43 -6.71 2.92
C ILE A 178 -18.79 -6.09 2.56
N VAL A 179 -19.82 -6.34 3.38
CA VAL A 179 -21.16 -5.75 3.20
C VAL A 179 -21.12 -4.23 3.22
N SER A 180 -20.34 -3.64 4.13
CA SER A 180 -20.19 -2.18 4.22
C SER A 180 -19.52 -1.65 2.95
N VAL A 181 -18.44 -2.30 2.49
CA VAL A 181 -17.74 -1.93 1.25
C VAL A 181 -18.68 -2.00 0.04
N LEU A 182 -19.37 -3.14 -0.17
CA LEU A 182 -20.31 -3.32 -1.28
C LEU A 182 -21.47 -2.33 -1.22
N TYR A 183 -22.02 -2.05 -0.04
CA TYR A 183 -23.07 -1.05 0.11
C TYR A 183 -22.58 0.36 -0.28
N THR A 184 -21.40 0.76 0.20
CA THR A 184 -20.81 2.05 -0.18
C THR A 184 -20.56 2.13 -1.68
N LEU A 185 -20.01 1.07 -2.27
CA LEU A 185 -19.77 0.99 -3.70
C LEU A 185 -21.07 1.13 -4.49
N ALA A 186 -22.12 0.37 -4.15
CA ALA A 186 -23.40 0.41 -4.84
C ALA A 186 -24.08 1.79 -4.76
N LYS A 187 -24.06 2.40 -3.57
CA LYS A 187 -24.67 3.71 -3.34
C LYS A 187 -23.93 4.82 -4.09
N GLN A 188 -22.60 4.82 -4.08
CA GLN A 188 -21.82 5.84 -4.79
C GLN A 188 -21.79 5.60 -6.30
N ALA A 189 -21.75 4.34 -6.75
CA ALA A 189 -21.89 4.00 -8.17
C ALA A 189 -23.21 4.54 -8.75
N LYS A 190 -24.32 4.40 -8.01
CA LYS A 190 -25.62 4.98 -8.38
C LYS A 190 -25.57 6.51 -8.45
N ASN A 191 -24.86 7.17 -7.54
CA ASN A 191 -24.76 8.63 -7.49
C ASN A 191 -23.92 9.19 -8.64
N ASN A 192 -22.80 8.53 -8.96
CA ASN A 192 -21.86 8.99 -9.98
C ASN A 192 -22.24 8.54 -11.41
N GLY A 193 -23.27 7.69 -11.56
CA GLY A 193 -23.78 7.24 -12.86
C GLY A 193 -23.21 5.92 -13.38
N ALA A 194 -22.52 5.13 -12.56
CA ALA A 194 -22.11 3.76 -12.87
C ALA A 194 -23.24 2.75 -12.58
N PHE A 195 -24.31 2.81 -13.38
CA PHE A 195 -25.53 2.03 -13.13
C PHE A 195 -25.38 0.54 -13.40
N LYS A 196 -24.56 0.12 -14.36
CA LYS A 196 -24.31 -1.30 -14.66
C LYS A 196 -23.57 -1.96 -13.51
N LEU A 197 -22.50 -1.33 -13.03
CA LEU A 197 -21.79 -1.79 -11.83
C LEU A 197 -22.74 -1.82 -10.63
N ALA A 198 -23.50 -0.75 -10.39
CA ALA A 198 -24.40 -0.68 -9.25
C ALA A 198 -25.39 -1.86 -9.24
N ARG A 199 -25.99 -2.23 -10.39
CA ARG A 199 -26.86 -3.43 -10.49
C ARG A 199 -26.16 -4.70 -10.05
N ALA A 200 -24.96 -4.94 -10.58
CA ALA A 200 -24.18 -6.14 -10.26
C ALA A 200 -23.90 -6.22 -8.75
N VAL A 201 -23.50 -5.09 -8.14
CA VAL A 201 -23.23 -5.02 -6.71
C VAL A 201 -24.50 -5.22 -5.88
N TYR A 202 -25.64 -4.63 -6.27
CA TYR A 202 -26.92 -4.86 -5.58
C TYR A 202 -27.38 -6.31 -5.65
N THR A 203 -27.19 -6.99 -6.78
CA THR A 203 -27.45 -8.43 -6.90
C THR A 203 -26.57 -9.23 -5.96
N HIS A 204 -25.26 -8.95 -5.91
CA HIS A 204 -24.34 -9.60 -4.98
C HIS A 204 -24.67 -9.31 -3.50
N LEU A 205 -25.11 -8.10 -3.16
CA LEU A 205 -25.53 -7.76 -1.80
C LEU A 205 -26.70 -8.61 -1.30
N GLN A 206 -27.59 -9.07 -2.19
CA GLN A 206 -28.72 -9.94 -1.84
C GLN A 206 -28.28 -11.36 -1.46
N GLU A 207 -27.08 -11.79 -1.84
CA GLU A 207 -26.50 -13.09 -1.47
C GLU A 207 -26.11 -13.11 0.03
N PHE A 208 -25.94 -11.94 0.65
CA PHE A 208 -25.56 -11.80 2.05
C PHE A 208 -26.78 -11.69 3.00
N LYS A 209 -26.59 -12.18 4.24
CA LYS A 209 -27.60 -12.03 5.31
C LYS A 209 -27.49 -10.66 5.96
N LEU A 210 -28.31 -9.72 5.49
CA LEU A 210 -28.30 -8.32 5.95
C LEU A 210 -29.26 -8.07 7.12
N PRO A 211 -28.91 -7.15 8.05
CA PRO A 211 -29.84 -6.61 9.05
C PRO A 211 -31.05 -5.92 8.39
N ARG A 212 -32.22 -5.96 9.03
CA ARG A 212 -33.49 -5.45 8.46
C ARG A 212 -33.40 -4.01 7.94
N LYS A 213 -32.81 -3.10 8.72
CA LYS A 213 -32.62 -1.70 8.34
C LYS A 213 -31.87 -1.53 7.02
N TRP A 214 -30.81 -2.31 6.82
CA TRP A 214 -30.00 -2.25 5.60
C TRP A 214 -30.72 -2.89 4.42
N ARG A 215 -31.42 -4.00 4.68
CA ARG A 215 -32.20 -4.71 3.66
C ARG A 215 -33.24 -3.82 3.00
N GLU A 216 -34.04 -3.11 3.79
CA GLU A 216 -35.08 -2.21 3.28
C GLU A 216 -34.48 -1.10 2.38
N ILE A 217 -33.37 -0.51 2.79
CA ILE A 217 -32.68 0.53 2.01
C ILE A 217 -32.13 -0.04 0.70
N ILE A 218 -31.50 -1.22 0.76
CA ILE A 218 -30.87 -1.90 -0.38
C ILE A 218 -31.94 -2.37 -1.39
N GLU A 219 -33.07 -2.92 -0.93
CA GLU A 219 -34.18 -3.33 -1.78
C GLU A 219 -34.80 -2.14 -2.52
N VAL A 220 -35.05 -1.04 -1.81
CA VAL A 220 -35.57 0.19 -2.41
C VAL A 220 -34.60 0.75 -3.45
N ASP A 221 -33.30 0.78 -3.15
CA ASP A 221 -32.30 1.28 -4.10
C ASP A 221 -32.10 0.35 -5.30
N SER A 222 -32.18 -0.97 -5.10
CA SER A 222 -32.16 -1.98 -6.16
C SER A 222 -33.33 -1.78 -7.12
N LEU A 223 -34.54 -1.49 -6.61
CA LEU A 223 -35.70 -1.17 -7.45
C LEU A 223 -35.51 0.14 -8.23
N LYS A 224 -34.95 1.18 -7.60
CA LYS A 224 -34.69 2.47 -8.28
C LYS A 224 -33.74 2.34 -9.46
N ILE A 225 -32.76 1.45 -9.37
CA ILE A 225 -31.76 1.25 -10.43
C ILE A 225 -32.32 0.50 -11.64
N GLN A 226 -33.37 -0.31 -11.47
CA GLN A 226 -33.99 -1.00 -12.60
C GLN A 226 -34.52 -0.02 -13.67
N GLY A 227 -34.91 1.19 -13.27
CA GLY A 227 -35.34 2.26 -14.18
C GLY A 227 -34.22 3.10 -14.80
N LYS A 228 -32.94 2.82 -14.52
CA LYS A 228 -31.79 3.58 -15.05
C LYS A 228 -31.22 2.96 -16.34
N PRO A 229 -30.34 3.66 -17.09
CA PRO A 229 -29.62 3.08 -18.24
C PRO A 229 -28.76 1.88 -17.85
N THR A 230 -28.50 0.97 -18.79
CA THR A 230 -27.67 -0.23 -18.61
C THR A 230 -26.17 0.02 -18.80
N GLU A 231 -25.79 1.25 -19.11
CA GLU A 231 -24.41 1.69 -19.33
C GLU A 231 -23.90 2.44 -18.10
N ASP A 232 -22.58 2.45 -17.94
CA ASP A 232 -21.88 3.23 -16.92
C ASP A 232 -21.41 4.56 -17.53
N ASN A 233 -21.24 5.59 -16.70
CA ASN A 233 -20.63 6.85 -17.12
C ASN A 233 -19.17 6.61 -17.55
N GLU A 234 -18.80 7.05 -18.76
CA GLU A 234 -17.47 6.89 -19.34
C GLU A 234 -16.38 7.61 -18.53
N GLU A 235 -16.71 8.71 -17.87
CA GLU A 235 -15.77 9.49 -17.04
C GLU A 235 -15.27 8.70 -15.81
N LEU A 236 -15.99 7.67 -15.38
CA LEU A 236 -15.61 6.84 -14.24
C LEU A 236 -14.69 5.67 -14.63
N LEU A 237 -14.51 5.40 -15.92
CA LEU A 237 -13.72 4.28 -16.40
C LEU A 237 -12.23 4.52 -16.14
N HIS A 238 -11.53 3.48 -15.70
CA HIS A 238 -10.07 3.56 -15.50
C HIS A 238 -9.36 3.45 -16.85
N VAL A 239 -8.73 4.53 -17.28
CA VAL A 239 -7.92 4.55 -18.51
C VAL A 239 -6.54 4.00 -18.21
N CYS A 240 -6.05 3.10 -19.07
CA CYS A 240 -4.68 2.64 -19.01
C CYS A 240 -3.76 3.64 -19.72
N TYR A 241 -2.82 4.23 -18.97
CA TYR A 241 -1.86 5.19 -19.51
C TYR A 241 -0.76 4.56 -20.38
N ARG A 242 -0.72 3.23 -20.47
CA ARG A 242 0.19 2.52 -21.39
C ARG A 242 -0.45 2.23 -22.75
N CYS A 243 -1.65 1.64 -22.78
CA CYS A 243 -2.30 1.23 -24.04
C CYS A 243 -3.50 2.10 -24.44
N GLY A 244 -3.89 3.08 -23.64
CA GLY A 244 -5.08 3.93 -23.88
C GLY A 244 -6.42 3.22 -23.71
N ALA A 245 -6.45 1.94 -23.32
CA ALA A 245 -7.70 1.19 -23.17
C ALA A 245 -8.49 1.67 -21.93
N SER A 246 -9.78 1.88 -22.12
CA SER A 246 -10.75 2.13 -21.03
C SER A 246 -11.17 0.80 -20.41
N ASN A 247 -10.93 0.65 -19.11
CA ASN A 247 -11.20 -0.59 -18.38
C ASN A 247 -12.60 -0.52 -17.76
N TYR A 248 -13.46 -1.46 -18.14
CA TYR A 248 -14.83 -1.52 -17.68
C TYR A 248 -14.91 -1.96 -16.22
N LEU A 249 -15.65 -1.19 -15.40
CA LEU A 249 -15.83 -1.44 -13.98
C LEU A 249 -16.46 -2.80 -13.65
N TYR A 250 -17.29 -3.33 -14.57
CA TYR A 250 -17.91 -4.65 -14.43
C TYR A 250 -16.88 -5.81 -14.42
N SER A 251 -15.63 -5.55 -14.84
CA SER A 251 -14.56 -6.55 -14.77
C SER A 251 -14.37 -7.12 -13.36
N LEU A 252 -14.79 -6.38 -12.33
CA LEU A 252 -14.75 -6.80 -10.93
C LEU A 252 -15.48 -8.14 -10.65
N PHE A 253 -16.51 -8.49 -11.42
CA PHE A 253 -17.28 -9.73 -11.26
C PHE A 253 -17.12 -10.72 -12.43
N SER A 254 -16.15 -10.47 -13.32
CA SER A 254 -15.89 -11.35 -14.46
C SER A 254 -14.99 -12.52 -14.04
N GLN A 255 -15.36 -13.75 -14.40
CA GLN A 255 -14.77 -15.01 -13.92
C GLN A 255 -13.34 -15.32 -14.41
N ARG A 256 -12.64 -14.38 -15.05
CA ARG A 256 -11.24 -14.59 -15.45
C ARG A 256 -10.35 -14.13 -14.30
N ASN A 257 -9.34 -14.93 -13.95
CA ASN A 257 -8.32 -14.63 -12.94
C ASN A 257 -7.85 -13.16 -13.02
N VAL A 258 -8.53 -12.26 -12.29
CA VAL A 258 -8.18 -10.85 -12.26
C VAL A 258 -6.97 -10.74 -11.35
N VAL A 259 -5.80 -10.65 -11.96
CA VAL A 259 -4.59 -10.23 -11.27
C VAL A 259 -4.84 -8.79 -10.80
N CYS A 260 -4.72 -8.59 -9.49
CA CYS A 260 -5.03 -7.37 -8.74
C CYS A 260 -4.73 -6.06 -9.51
N ASP A 261 -5.73 -5.19 -9.66
CA ASP A 261 -5.61 -3.81 -10.18
C ASP A 261 -4.73 -3.68 -11.43
N THR A 262 -4.95 -4.53 -12.44
CA THR A 262 -4.26 -4.48 -13.74
C THR A 262 -5.19 -4.12 -14.88
N CYS A 263 -4.63 -3.59 -15.97
CA CYS A 263 -5.36 -3.37 -17.20
C CYS A 263 -5.76 -4.70 -17.86
N SER A 264 -7.03 -4.83 -18.25
CA SER A 264 -7.55 -6.03 -18.91
C SER A 264 -6.97 -6.31 -20.30
N SER A 265 -6.39 -5.29 -20.94
CA SER A 265 -5.84 -5.39 -22.30
C SER A 265 -4.34 -5.68 -22.32
N CYS A 266 -3.54 -4.96 -21.50
CA CYS A 266 -2.08 -5.06 -21.55
C CYS A 266 -1.44 -5.51 -20.22
N GLY A 267 -2.23 -5.87 -19.21
CA GLY A 267 -1.73 -6.32 -17.90
C GLY A 267 -0.99 -5.26 -17.08
N HIS A 268 -0.95 -4.01 -17.54
CA HIS A 268 -0.27 -2.93 -16.82
C HIS A 268 -0.88 -2.69 -15.44
N PRO A 269 -0.08 -2.72 -14.35
CA PRO A 269 -0.57 -2.51 -13.00
C PRO A 269 -0.95 -1.03 -12.78
N PHE A 270 -2.14 -0.79 -12.26
CA PHE A 270 -2.60 0.54 -11.91
C PHE A 270 -1.96 0.99 -10.60
N ILE A 271 -1.29 2.14 -10.67
CA ILE A 271 -0.76 2.81 -9.48
C ILE A 271 -1.79 3.84 -9.05
N ARG A 272 -2.42 3.63 -7.89
CA ARG A 272 -3.42 4.55 -7.34
C ARG A 272 -2.80 5.58 -6.41
N CYS A 273 -3.33 6.79 -6.46
CA CYS A 273 -3.04 7.81 -5.45
C CYS A 273 -3.80 7.49 -4.16
N PHE A 274 -3.12 7.35 -3.03
CA PHE A 274 -3.78 7.02 -1.75
C PHE A 274 -4.57 8.19 -1.14
N ILE A 275 -4.68 9.35 -1.80
CA ILE A 275 -5.54 10.46 -1.34
C ILE A 275 -6.95 10.32 -1.91
N ASN A 276 -7.11 10.11 -3.21
CA ASN A 276 -8.39 10.01 -3.91
C ASN A 276 -8.70 8.61 -4.49
N PHE A 277 -7.72 7.71 -4.51
CA PHE A 277 -7.76 6.38 -5.15
C PHE A 277 -7.91 6.39 -6.68
N ASP A 278 -7.62 7.54 -7.31
CA ASP A 278 -7.56 7.65 -8.77
C ASP A 278 -6.27 7.02 -9.32
N VAL A 279 -6.35 6.51 -10.54
CA VAL A 279 -5.22 5.92 -11.27
C VAL A 279 -4.28 7.02 -11.72
N LEU A 280 -3.02 6.93 -11.31
CA LEU A 280 -1.98 7.88 -11.68
C LEU A 280 -1.47 7.60 -13.11
N PRO A 281 -1.14 8.65 -13.88
CA PRO A 281 -0.53 8.55 -15.20
C PRO A 281 0.95 8.17 -15.10
N LEU A 282 1.23 6.96 -14.64
CA LEU A 282 2.58 6.44 -14.45
C LEU A 282 2.78 5.18 -15.29
N VAL A 283 3.87 5.14 -16.04
CA VAL A 283 4.29 3.96 -16.82
C VAL A 283 5.69 3.57 -16.37
N GLU A 284 5.86 2.31 -15.98
CA GLU A 284 7.16 1.77 -15.57
C GLU A 284 8.03 1.49 -16.80
N PHE A 285 9.28 1.93 -16.73
CA PHE A 285 10.29 1.64 -17.74
C PHE A 285 11.60 1.21 -17.09
N THR A 286 12.36 0.40 -17.81
CA THR A 286 13.71 -0.03 -17.43
C THR A 286 14.71 0.47 -18.47
N PRO A 287 15.87 1.02 -18.07
CA PRO A 287 16.91 1.35 -19.04
C PRO A 287 17.47 0.06 -19.65
N ASP A 288 17.90 0.13 -20.91
CA ASP A 288 18.60 -0.98 -21.56
C ASP A 288 19.84 -1.41 -20.76
N ALA A 289 20.14 -2.71 -20.76
CA ALA A 289 21.21 -3.31 -19.94
C ALA A 289 22.61 -2.73 -20.26
N SER A 290 22.76 -2.08 -21.42
CA SER A 290 23.96 -1.36 -21.84
C SER A 290 24.18 -0.03 -21.12
N ILE A 291 23.18 0.51 -20.43
CA ILE A 291 23.17 1.84 -19.82
C ILE A 291 23.17 1.71 -18.29
N SER A 292 24.15 2.32 -17.63
CA SER A 292 24.17 2.40 -16.16
C SER A 292 23.12 3.40 -15.64
N GLU A 293 22.54 3.16 -14.47
CA GLU A 293 21.53 4.02 -13.86
C GLU A 293 21.95 5.51 -13.80
N ASP A 294 23.19 5.78 -13.37
CA ASP A 294 23.74 7.15 -13.33
C ASP A 294 23.79 7.82 -14.71
N LYS A 295 24.00 7.04 -15.77
CA LYS A 295 23.99 7.55 -17.15
C LYS A 295 22.56 7.77 -17.60
N ALA A 296 21.62 6.87 -17.29
CA ALA A 296 20.21 7.05 -17.59
C ALA A 296 19.65 8.32 -16.92
N ILE A 297 19.96 8.56 -15.65
CA ILE A 297 19.58 9.77 -14.92
C ILE A 297 20.17 11.02 -15.58
N LYS A 298 21.45 10.98 -15.98
CA LYS A 298 22.08 12.09 -16.72
C LYS A 298 21.39 12.35 -18.06
N LEU A 299 21.08 11.31 -18.82
CA LEU A 299 20.40 11.41 -20.12
C LEU A 299 18.99 12.00 -19.99
N ILE A 300 18.22 11.59 -18.97
CA ILE A 300 16.91 12.18 -18.65
C ILE A 300 17.06 13.66 -18.27
N HIS A 301 18.19 14.02 -17.65
CA HIS A 301 18.48 15.38 -17.29
C HIS A 301 19.06 16.24 -18.43
N GLU A 302 19.48 15.65 -19.54
CA GLU A 302 19.92 16.39 -20.71
C GLU A 302 18.70 17.01 -21.43
N MET A 303 18.89 18.15 -22.10
CA MET A 303 17.83 18.71 -22.95
C MET A 303 17.73 17.86 -24.22
N PRO A 304 16.51 17.54 -24.69
CA PRO A 304 16.33 16.79 -25.91
C PRO A 304 16.98 17.55 -27.09
N PRO A 305 17.68 16.87 -28.01
CA PRO A 305 18.17 17.51 -29.22
C PRO A 305 16.99 18.07 -30.01
N VAL A 306 17.18 19.25 -30.62
CA VAL A 306 16.21 19.87 -31.52
C VAL A 306 16.23 19.09 -32.84
N GLU A 307 15.58 17.93 -32.87
CA GLU A 307 15.41 17.18 -34.12
C GLU A 307 14.22 17.75 -34.91
N PRO A 308 14.34 17.86 -36.26
CA PRO A 308 13.29 18.39 -37.13
C PRO A 308 12.14 17.39 -37.39
N ASP A 309 12.27 16.15 -36.95
CA ASP A 309 11.26 15.10 -37.16
C ASP A 309 10.41 14.88 -35.93
N ASN A 310 9.11 15.06 -36.12
CA ASN A 310 8.04 14.99 -35.13
C ASN A 310 7.66 13.53 -34.77
N SER A 311 8.62 12.59 -34.86
CA SER A 311 8.41 11.19 -34.50
C SER A 311 8.80 10.99 -33.05
N ASP A 312 7.81 10.88 -32.17
CA ASP A 312 8.04 10.60 -30.75
C ASP A 312 8.64 9.19 -30.59
N THR A 313 9.98 9.13 -30.51
CA THR A 313 10.71 7.85 -30.41
C THR A 313 10.30 7.05 -29.17
N PHE A 314 9.76 7.72 -28.14
CA PHE A 314 9.19 7.07 -26.96
C PHE A 314 7.90 6.30 -27.28
N ASP A 315 6.95 6.90 -27.99
CA ASP A 315 5.68 6.27 -28.35
C ASP A 315 5.88 5.06 -29.28
N ALA A 316 6.88 5.14 -30.16
CA ALA A 316 7.29 4.01 -30.99
C ALA A 316 7.78 2.82 -30.13
N VAL A 317 8.61 3.08 -29.12
CA VAL A 317 9.13 2.04 -28.20
C VAL A 317 8.02 1.48 -27.30
N VAL A 318 7.07 2.31 -26.87
CA VAL A 318 5.89 1.84 -26.12
C VAL A 318 5.01 0.93 -26.98
N THR A 319 4.81 1.29 -28.25
CA THR A 319 4.02 0.49 -29.19
C THR A 319 4.71 -0.85 -29.47
N GLU A 320 6.02 -0.84 -29.70
CA GLU A 320 6.81 -2.07 -29.86
C GLU A 320 6.75 -2.97 -28.62
N ALA A 321 6.82 -2.38 -27.42
CA ALA A 321 6.68 -3.13 -26.17
C ALA A 321 5.28 -3.73 -25.99
N LEU A 322 4.23 -3.06 -26.48
CA LEU A 322 2.86 -3.59 -26.48
C LEU A 322 2.73 -4.78 -27.44
N ASP A 323 3.26 -4.66 -28.67
CA ASP A 323 3.24 -5.72 -29.67
C ASP A 323 3.97 -6.98 -29.17
N ASN A 324 5.12 -6.79 -28.53
CA ASN A 324 5.89 -7.88 -27.94
C ASN A 324 5.20 -8.56 -26.74
N GLN A 325 4.22 -7.90 -26.11
CA GLN A 325 3.53 -8.43 -24.93
C GLN A 325 2.17 -9.08 -25.25
N ILE A 326 1.74 -9.10 -26.52
CA ILE A 326 0.44 -9.71 -26.91
C ILE A 326 0.37 -11.18 -26.48
N ASP A 327 1.49 -11.91 -26.53
CA ASP A 327 1.57 -13.35 -26.20
C ASP A 327 2.19 -13.64 -24.82
N ALA A 328 2.54 -12.62 -24.02
CA ALA A 328 3.23 -12.82 -22.75
C ALA A 328 2.26 -13.13 -21.60
N GLU A 329 2.58 -14.14 -20.78
CA GLU A 329 1.81 -14.49 -19.57
C GLU A 329 1.98 -13.47 -18.42
N SER A 330 2.98 -12.59 -18.52
CA SER A 330 3.32 -11.62 -17.48
C SER A 330 3.59 -10.22 -18.07
N TYR A 331 3.33 -9.20 -17.26
CA TYR A 331 3.60 -7.82 -17.63
C TYR A 331 5.11 -7.57 -17.76
N SER A 332 5.52 -6.97 -18.89
CA SER A 332 6.90 -6.53 -19.12
C SER A 332 6.97 -4.98 -19.12
N PRO A 333 7.86 -4.38 -18.33
CA PRO A 333 8.07 -2.93 -18.36
C PRO A 333 8.72 -2.51 -19.69
N VAL A 334 8.54 -1.24 -20.05
CA VAL A 334 9.08 -0.70 -21.31
C VAL A 334 10.60 -0.55 -21.20
N THR A 335 11.36 -1.15 -22.09
CA THR A 335 12.83 -0.99 -22.12
C THR A 335 13.22 0.21 -22.95
N LEU A 336 13.94 1.19 -22.38
CA LEU A 336 14.37 2.40 -23.08
C LEU A 336 15.86 2.39 -23.42
N GLY A 337 16.16 2.57 -24.71
CA GLY A 337 17.51 2.81 -25.20
C GLY A 337 17.97 4.27 -25.03
N THR A 338 19.23 4.54 -25.38
CA THR A 338 19.84 5.88 -25.23
C THR A 338 19.13 6.98 -26.01
N GLY A 339 18.63 6.68 -27.23
CA GLY A 339 17.87 7.61 -28.06
C GLY A 339 16.52 7.96 -27.45
N ALA A 340 15.75 6.95 -27.02
CA ALA A 340 14.45 7.14 -26.38
C ALA A 340 14.58 7.94 -25.07
N LEU A 341 15.59 7.63 -24.23
CA LEU A 341 15.85 8.37 -22.99
C LEU A 341 16.17 9.85 -23.22
N ARG A 342 16.84 10.20 -24.34
CA ARG A 342 17.13 11.59 -24.71
C ARG A 342 15.92 12.32 -25.28
N SER A 343 14.97 11.60 -25.86
CA SER A 343 13.74 12.19 -26.43
C SER A 343 12.72 12.62 -25.37
N LEU A 344 12.86 12.11 -24.14
CA LEU A 344 11.96 12.40 -23.03
C LEU A 344 12.00 13.89 -22.68
N ARG A 345 10.93 14.63 -23.00
CA ARG A 345 10.86 16.05 -22.66
C ARG A 345 10.45 16.22 -21.20
N ARG A 346 11.20 17.04 -20.46
CA ARG A 346 10.89 17.38 -19.05
C ARG A 346 9.54 18.10 -18.85
N GLY A 347 8.93 18.61 -19.92
CA GLY A 347 7.58 19.19 -19.88
C GLY A 347 6.45 18.16 -19.93
N GLU A 348 6.77 16.90 -20.24
CA GLU A 348 5.78 15.84 -20.53
C GLU A 348 5.68 14.80 -19.40
N GLY A 349 6.65 14.73 -18.47
CA GLY A 349 6.60 13.75 -17.37
C GLY A 349 7.53 14.04 -16.20
N PHE A 350 7.14 13.53 -15.02
CA PHE A 350 7.97 13.50 -13.83
C PHE A 350 8.62 12.12 -13.68
N PHE A 351 9.94 12.08 -13.55
CA PHE A 351 10.70 10.85 -13.39
C PHE A 351 10.99 10.58 -11.91
N PHE A 352 10.57 9.41 -11.44
CA PHE A 352 10.88 8.95 -10.10
C PHE A 352 11.76 7.72 -10.19
N PRO A 353 12.92 7.68 -9.51
CA PRO A 353 13.67 6.43 -9.38
C PRO A 353 12.79 5.44 -8.61
N CYS A 354 12.43 4.34 -9.26
CA CYS A 354 11.80 3.22 -8.58
C CYS A 354 12.83 2.63 -7.61
N LEU A 355 12.69 2.93 -6.32
CA LEU A 355 13.49 2.28 -5.27
C LEU A 355 13.15 0.78 -5.14
N PHE A 356 12.09 0.31 -5.81
CA PHE A 356 11.63 -1.08 -5.83
C PHE A 356 11.00 -1.43 -7.18
N SER A 357 11.36 -2.60 -7.71
CA SER A 357 10.65 -3.23 -8.84
C SER A 357 9.29 -3.72 -8.33
N TRP A 358 8.19 -3.27 -8.93
CA TRP A 358 6.83 -3.65 -8.56
C TRP A 358 6.37 -4.96 -9.23
N VAL A 359 7.29 -5.91 -9.45
CA VAL A 359 6.98 -7.21 -10.08
C VAL A 359 6.54 -8.23 -9.06
#